data_AF-A0A822ZSC5-F1
#
_entry.id   AF-A0A822ZSC5-F1
#
_cell.length_a   1.000
_cell.length_b   1.000
_cell.length_c   1.000
_cell.angle_alpha   90.00
_cell.angle_beta   90.00
_cell.angle_gamma   90.00
#
_symmetry.space_group_name_H-M   'P 1'
#
loop_
_entity.id
_entity.type
_entity.pdbx_description
1 polymer ?
#
loop_
_entity_poly.entity_id
_entity_poly.type
_entity_poly.pdbx_seq_one_letter_code
_entity_poly.pdbx_strand_id
1 'polypeptide(L)'
;MTSVLVLVLLILSGLSVLYMPTLAAVFPNINCGSLDSDSFTDENNITWVGDARYIKSGERQNVTTSDNTAAFPPFTTRRVVPTGQKNCYSIDVGKGEHVLLRTHFYSGNSTTDLSCKSAFDLQFNGNHWVTVDTCGGKPFDHQVIYHTKFDAISVCLAQTDPHRPPFISAIQVISLDDGMYSGVDRNHPLFTLRRRNYGGDKNVRYAKQSQRYLSNSFIYFLQIVS
;
A
#
# COMPACT_ATOMS: atom_id res chain seq x y z
N MET A 1 -57.16 -17.75 7.90
CA MET A 1 -56.43 -17.04 6.81
C MET A 1 -55.62 -15.84 7.33
N THR A 2 -56.16 -15.02 8.23
CA THR A 2 -55.47 -13.85 8.82
C THR A 2 -54.21 -14.20 9.62
N SER A 3 -54.22 -15.29 10.39
CA SER A 3 -53.08 -15.70 11.23
C SER A 3 -51.84 -16.15 10.43
N VAL A 4 -52.04 -16.80 9.28
CA VAL A 4 -50.95 -17.23 8.39
C VAL A 4 -50.29 -16.02 7.71
N LEU A 5 -51.09 -15.02 7.33
CA LEU A 5 -50.60 -13.80 6.70
C LEU A 5 -49.72 -12.97 7.65
N VAL A 6 -50.10 -12.90 8.93
CA VAL A 6 -49.29 -12.22 9.96
C VAL A 6 -47.96 -12.93 10.18
N LEU A 7 -47.95 -14.27 10.18
CA LEU A 7 -46.71 -15.04 10.34
C LEU A 7 -45.74 -14.85 9.16
N VAL A 8 -46.25 -14.81 7.94
CA VAL A 8 -45.45 -14.56 6.72
C VAL A 8 -44.86 -13.16 6.73
N LEU A 9 -45.61 -12.15 7.17
CA LEU A 9 -45.14 -10.76 7.28
C LEU A 9 -44.04 -10.60 8.35
N LEU A 10 -44.13 -11.31 9.47
CA LEU A 10 -43.10 -11.33 10.52
C LEU A 10 -41.81 -12.02 10.06
N ILE A 11 -41.91 -13.06 9.24
CA ILE A 11 -40.74 -13.74 8.65
C ILE A 11 -40.08 -12.84 7.60
N LEU A 12 -40.85 -12.19 6.72
CA LEU A 12 -40.35 -11.26 5.70
C LEU A 12 -39.71 -10.01 6.32
N SER A 13 -40.27 -9.47 7.41
CA SER A 13 -39.67 -8.34 8.12
C SER A 13 -38.40 -8.75 8.88
N GLY A 14 -38.33 -9.99 9.40
CA GLY A 14 -37.12 -10.56 10.00
C GLY A 14 -35.99 -10.82 8.99
N LEU A 15 -36.30 -11.26 7.77
CA LEU A 15 -35.33 -11.44 6.69
C LEU A 15 -34.76 -10.10 6.17
N SER A 16 -35.45 -8.99 6.40
CA SER A 16 -35.03 -7.66 5.97
C SER A 16 -33.93 -7.03 6.85
N VAL A 17 -33.53 -7.68 7.96
CA VAL A 17 -32.61 -7.12 8.97
C VAL A 17 -31.16 -7.63 8.83
N LEU A 18 -30.82 -8.41 7.80
CA LEU A 18 -29.45 -8.97 7.64
C LEU A 18 -28.69 -8.51 6.38
N TYR A 19 -28.96 -7.32 5.87
CA TYR A 19 -28.04 -6.65 4.94
C TYR A 19 -27.36 -5.47 5.65
N MET A 20 -26.45 -5.79 6.56
CA MET A 20 -25.40 -4.84 6.91
C MET A 20 -24.38 -4.92 5.77
N PRO A 21 -24.28 -3.93 4.86
CA PRO A 21 -23.12 -3.86 3.99
C PRO A 21 -21.92 -3.84 4.91
N THR A 22 -21.06 -4.85 4.80
CA THR A 22 -19.76 -4.86 5.47
C THR A 22 -19.08 -3.56 5.09
N LEU A 23 -18.86 -2.68 6.07
CA LEU A 23 -18.08 -1.46 5.83
C LEU A 23 -16.75 -1.95 5.26
N ALA A 24 -16.45 -1.61 4.01
CA ALA A 24 -15.17 -1.95 3.40
C ALA A 24 -14.07 -1.47 4.37
N ALA A 25 -13.15 -2.37 4.73
CA ALA A 25 -12.09 -2.05 5.68
C ALA A 25 -11.31 -0.82 5.17
N VAL A 26 -11.32 0.26 5.95
CA VAL A 26 -10.62 1.49 5.60
C VAL A 26 -9.24 1.44 6.24
N PHE A 27 -8.25 1.04 5.44
CA PHE A 27 -6.86 1.05 5.89
C PHE A 27 -6.23 2.45 5.82
N PRO A 28 -5.24 2.74 6.69
CA PRO A 28 -4.51 4.00 6.66
C PRO A 28 -3.62 4.13 5.42
N ASN A 29 -3.53 5.34 4.86
CA ASN A 29 -2.44 5.72 3.95
C ASN A 29 -1.39 6.44 4.78
N ILE A 30 -0.18 5.92 4.81
CA ILE A 30 0.88 6.34 5.73
C ILE A 30 1.87 7.21 4.97
N ASN A 31 2.05 8.45 5.44
CA ASN A 31 3.11 9.36 4.98
C ASN A 31 4.36 9.18 5.87
N CYS A 32 5.37 8.50 5.34
CA CYS A 32 6.52 8.08 6.12
C CYS A 32 7.42 9.27 6.48
N GLY A 33 7.85 9.33 7.73
CA GLY A 33 8.58 10.50 8.25
C GLY A 33 7.71 11.72 8.55
N SER A 34 6.39 11.63 8.41
CA SER A 34 5.43 12.68 8.79
C SER A 34 4.93 12.50 10.23
N LEU A 35 4.58 13.59 10.90
CA LEU A 35 3.87 13.53 12.18
C LEU A 35 2.37 13.34 11.94
N ASP A 36 1.66 12.78 12.92
CA ASP A 36 0.19 12.69 12.86
C ASP A 36 -0.47 14.08 12.87
N SER A 37 0.17 15.09 13.48
CA SER A 37 -0.27 16.50 13.41
C SER A 37 -0.23 17.08 12.00
N ASP A 38 0.57 16.49 11.12
CA ASP A 38 0.77 16.93 9.74
C ASP A 38 -0.12 16.13 8.77
N SER A 39 -1.13 15.40 9.28
CA SER A 39 -2.06 14.63 8.47
C SER A 39 -2.84 15.54 7.51
N PHE A 40 -3.08 15.06 6.30
CA PHE A 40 -3.78 15.82 5.27
C PHE A 40 -4.61 14.92 4.37
N THR A 41 -5.56 15.50 3.65
CA THR A 41 -6.30 14.83 2.58
C THR A 41 -5.87 15.44 1.25
N ASP A 42 -5.47 14.61 0.30
CA ASP A 42 -5.02 15.07 -1.01
C ASP A 42 -6.18 15.36 -1.99
N GLU A 43 -5.85 15.84 -3.18
CA GLU A 43 -6.80 16.14 -4.26
C GLU A 43 -7.63 14.93 -4.73
N ASN A 44 -7.17 13.70 -4.43
CA ASN A 44 -7.86 12.45 -4.75
C ASN A 44 -8.76 11.97 -3.59
N ASN A 45 -8.93 12.80 -2.56
CA ASN A 45 -9.69 12.51 -1.34
C ASN A 45 -9.11 11.33 -0.55
N ILE A 46 -7.78 11.19 -0.59
CA ILE A 46 -7.02 10.19 0.18
C ILE A 46 -6.45 10.88 1.41
N THR A 47 -6.84 10.39 2.59
CA THR A 47 -6.29 10.86 3.86
C THR A 47 -4.98 10.14 4.17
N TRP A 48 -3.93 10.95 4.36
CA TRP A 48 -2.58 10.55 4.72
C TRP A 48 -2.30 10.90 6.18
N VAL A 49 -1.75 9.93 6.92
CA VAL A 49 -1.45 10.04 8.35
C VAL A 49 0.04 9.84 8.62
N GLY A 50 0.50 10.26 9.80
CA GLY A 50 1.88 10.05 10.23
C GLY A 50 2.21 8.57 10.45
N ASP A 51 3.50 8.27 10.51
CA ASP A 51 3.98 6.90 10.49
C ASP A 51 4.40 6.35 11.86
N ALA A 52 4.42 7.19 12.89
CA ALA A 52 4.99 6.90 14.21
C ALA A 52 4.36 5.69 14.92
N ARG A 53 3.07 5.42 14.70
CA ARG A 53 2.38 4.26 15.31
C ARG A 53 2.65 2.93 14.61
N TYR A 54 3.22 2.97 13.40
CA TYR A 54 3.41 1.79 12.56
C TYR A 54 4.85 1.27 12.56
N ILE A 55 5.83 2.08 12.99
CA ILE A 55 7.25 1.73 13.00
C ILE A 55 7.89 2.12 14.34
N LYS A 56 8.85 1.33 14.81
CA LYS A 56 9.50 1.52 16.13
C LYS A 56 10.71 2.46 16.11
N SER A 57 11.29 2.72 14.95
CA SER A 57 12.64 3.29 14.82
C SER A 57 12.86 3.93 13.45
N GLY A 58 13.99 4.61 13.30
CA GLY A 58 14.38 5.33 12.09
C GLY A 58 14.16 6.83 12.22
N GLU A 59 14.81 7.58 11.35
CA GLU A 59 14.88 9.03 11.38
C GLU A 59 13.95 9.66 10.35
N ARG A 60 13.32 10.78 10.71
CA ARG A 60 12.54 11.60 9.77
C ARG A 60 13.53 12.36 8.89
N GLN A 61 13.24 12.45 7.60
CA GLN A 61 13.98 13.30 6.68
C GLN A 61 13.03 14.03 5.74
N ASN A 62 13.25 15.33 5.58
CA ASN A 62 12.59 16.13 4.56
C ASN A 62 13.26 15.91 3.21
N VAL A 63 12.46 15.90 2.15
CA VAL A 63 12.91 15.65 0.78
C VAL A 63 12.61 16.88 -0.06
N THR A 64 13.63 17.40 -0.73
CA THR A 64 13.46 18.47 -1.71
C THR A 64 12.78 17.90 -2.96
N THR A 65 11.60 18.42 -3.27
CA THR A 65 10.82 18.08 -4.46
C THR A 65 10.99 19.15 -5.53
N SER A 66 10.90 18.74 -6.80
CA SER A 66 10.63 19.67 -7.90
C SER A 66 9.12 19.89 -8.05
N ASP A 67 8.69 20.98 -8.67
CA ASP A 67 7.27 21.32 -8.85
C ASP A 67 6.45 20.16 -9.44
N ASN A 68 7.02 19.41 -10.40
CA ASN A 68 6.34 18.28 -11.05
C ASN A 68 6.18 17.04 -10.13
N THR A 69 7.05 16.88 -9.13
CA THR A 69 6.99 15.79 -8.13
C THR A 69 6.19 16.17 -6.88
N ALA A 70 5.93 17.46 -6.67
CA ALA A 70 5.05 17.97 -5.61
C ALA A 70 3.59 17.50 -5.77
N ALA A 71 3.21 17.00 -6.95
CA ALA A 71 1.91 16.38 -7.23
C ALA A 71 1.63 15.09 -6.43
N PHE A 72 2.61 14.57 -5.68
CA PHE A 72 2.36 13.55 -4.67
C PHE A 72 2.94 14.00 -3.32
N PRO A 73 2.14 14.67 -2.49
CA PRO A 73 2.61 15.27 -1.24
C PRO A 73 3.38 14.33 -0.30
N PRO A 74 3.10 13.01 -0.22
CA PRO A 74 3.92 12.08 0.58
C PRO A 74 5.38 11.95 0.14
N PHE A 75 5.80 12.55 -0.98
CA PHE A 75 7.21 12.64 -1.38
C PHE A 75 7.99 13.78 -0.74
N THR A 76 7.35 14.61 0.10
CA THR A 76 8.01 15.70 0.82
C THR A 76 8.73 15.24 2.10
N THR A 77 8.39 14.05 2.60
CA THR A 77 9.02 13.41 3.76
C THR A 77 9.39 11.97 3.46
N ARG A 78 10.33 11.42 4.23
CA ARG A 78 10.64 10.00 4.25
C ARG A 78 11.11 9.56 5.63
N ARG A 79 10.96 8.27 5.91
CA ARG A 79 11.62 7.59 7.03
C ARG A 79 12.90 6.95 6.52
N VAL A 80 14.02 7.20 7.20
CA VAL A 80 15.33 6.63 6.91
C VAL A 80 15.73 5.68 8.03
N VAL A 81 16.41 4.60 7.69
CA VAL A 81 16.94 3.60 8.62
C VAL A 81 18.46 3.69 8.62
N PRO A 82 19.06 4.62 9.40
CA PRO A 82 20.50 4.85 9.39
C PRO A 82 21.27 3.78 10.16
N THR A 83 20.65 3.20 11.18
CA THR A 83 21.25 2.21 12.07
C THR A 83 20.32 1.02 12.25
N GLY A 84 20.91 -0.17 12.31
CA GLY A 84 20.20 -1.43 12.46
C GLY A 84 20.07 -2.21 11.16
N GLN A 85 20.16 -3.54 11.26
CA GLN A 85 20.10 -4.42 10.08
C GLN A 85 18.72 -4.42 9.42
N LYS A 86 17.65 -4.12 10.18
CA LYS A 86 16.26 -4.20 9.71
C LYS A 86 15.31 -3.36 10.57
N ASN A 87 14.45 -2.57 9.94
CA ASN A 87 13.32 -1.91 10.59
C ASN A 87 12.02 -2.21 9.85
N CYS A 88 10.94 -2.48 10.60
CA CYS A 88 9.68 -2.97 10.05
C CYS A 88 8.50 -2.08 10.42
N TYR A 89 7.67 -1.81 9.42
CA TYR A 89 6.30 -1.38 9.62
C TYR A 89 5.43 -2.57 9.99
N SER A 90 4.46 -2.38 10.89
CA SER A 90 3.39 -3.31 11.21
C SER A 90 2.05 -2.61 11.01
N ILE A 91 1.20 -3.15 10.14
CA ILE A 91 -0.06 -2.51 9.73
C ILE A 91 -1.19 -3.51 9.91
N ASP A 92 -2.19 -3.15 10.72
CA ASP A 92 -3.37 -3.98 10.96
C ASP A 92 -4.25 -4.03 9.71
N VAL A 93 -4.61 -5.24 9.28
CA VAL A 93 -5.38 -5.49 8.05
C VAL A 93 -6.55 -6.47 8.22
N GLY A 94 -6.72 -7.07 9.40
CA GLY A 94 -7.72 -8.12 9.60
C GLY A 94 -7.44 -9.37 8.77
N LYS A 95 -8.41 -10.29 8.65
CA LYS A 95 -8.25 -11.58 7.96
C LYS A 95 -9.36 -11.82 6.94
N GLY A 96 -9.01 -12.50 5.85
CA GLY A 96 -9.96 -13.09 4.90
C GLY A 96 -10.25 -12.27 3.65
N GLU A 97 -9.56 -11.15 3.44
CA GLU A 97 -9.74 -10.31 2.25
C GLU A 97 -8.45 -10.20 1.44
N HIS A 98 -8.56 -9.87 0.15
CA HIS A 98 -7.40 -9.53 -0.66
C HIS A 98 -7.10 -8.04 -0.50
N VAL A 99 -5.84 -7.73 -0.19
CA VAL A 99 -5.37 -6.34 -0.12
C VAL A 99 -4.25 -6.10 -1.12
N LEU A 100 -4.20 -4.89 -1.66
CA LEU A 100 -3.05 -4.36 -2.37
C LEU A 100 -2.25 -3.49 -1.39
N LEU A 101 -1.04 -3.92 -1.06
CA LEU A 101 -0.04 -3.11 -0.38
C LEU A 101 0.84 -2.44 -1.43
N ARG A 102 1.03 -1.12 -1.31
CA ARG A 102 1.92 -0.33 -2.15
C ARG A 102 2.90 0.47 -1.29
N THR A 103 4.18 0.32 -1.57
CA THR A 103 5.26 1.08 -0.94
C THR A 103 5.83 2.07 -1.96
N HIS A 104 6.06 3.31 -1.53
CA HIS A 104 6.52 4.39 -2.38
C HIS A 104 7.87 4.91 -1.93
N PHE A 105 8.73 5.20 -2.90
CA PHE A 105 10.10 5.64 -2.67
C PHE A 105 10.41 6.85 -3.53
N TYR A 106 10.92 7.91 -2.89
CA TYR A 106 11.50 9.04 -3.59
C TYR A 106 12.78 9.51 -2.92
N SER A 107 13.84 9.60 -3.70
CA SER A 107 15.18 9.93 -3.21
C SER A 107 15.50 11.43 -3.25
N GLY A 108 14.53 12.26 -3.69
CA GLY A 108 14.71 13.68 -3.93
C GLY A 108 15.34 13.97 -5.29
N ASN A 109 15.03 15.15 -5.83
CA ASN A 109 15.63 15.61 -7.07
C ASN A 109 17.09 16.01 -6.79
N SER A 110 18.04 15.31 -7.40
CA SER A 110 19.42 15.78 -7.47
C SER A 110 19.76 15.99 -8.94
N THR A 111 19.99 17.24 -9.33
CA THR A 111 20.40 17.60 -10.69
C THR A 111 21.87 17.24 -10.96
N THR A 112 22.64 16.94 -9.92
CA THR A 112 24.08 16.69 -9.97
C THR A 112 24.47 15.26 -9.59
N ASP A 113 23.54 14.47 -9.05
CA ASP A 113 23.85 13.14 -8.51
C ASP A 113 22.98 12.06 -9.19
N LEU A 114 23.59 11.41 -10.17
CA LEU A 114 23.07 10.21 -10.85
C LEU A 114 23.44 8.92 -10.11
N SER A 115 24.21 9.00 -9.00
CA SER A 115 24.63 7.83 -8.26
C SER A 115 23.45 7.17 -7.54
N CYS A 116 23.57 5.86 -7.33
CA CYS A 116 22.56 5.08 -6.64
C CYS A 116 22.62 5.40 -5.14
N LYS A 117 21.58 6.08 -4.64
CA LYS A 117 21.57 6.68 -3.30
C LYS A 117 21.39 5.68 -2.16
N SER A 118 20.78 4.54 -2.45
CA SER A 118 20.39 3.52 -1.50
C SER A 118 20.20 2.19 -2.21
N ALA A 119 20.77 1.13 -1.64
CA ALA A 119 20.50 -0.24 -2.01
C ALA A 119 20.10 -0.98 -0.73
N PHE A 120 18.96 -1.65 -0.74
CA PHE A 120 18.43 -2.35 0.43
C PHE A 120 17.39 -3.40 0.03
N ASP A 121 17.16 -4.36 0.92
CA ASP A 121 16.12 -5.36 0.70
C ASP A 121 14.80 -4.90 1.31
N LEU A 122 13.75 -4.94 0.51
CA LEU A 122 12.39 -4.87 0.98
C LEU A 122 11.91 -6.28 1.32
N GLN A 123 11.31 -6.45 2.49
CA GLN A 123 10.75 -7.72 2.94
C GLN A 123 9.25 -7.56 3.23
N PHE A 124 8.47 -8.57 2.84
CA PHE A 124 7.04 -8.66 3.13
C PHE A 124 6.78 -9.87 4.03
N ASN A 125 6.15 -9.66 5.19
CA ASN A 125 5.87 -10.71 6.19
C ASN A 125 7.12 -11.55 6.54
N GLY A 126 8.28 -10.90 6.62
CA GLY A 126 9.56 -11.53 6.95
C GLY A 126 10.27 -12.23 5.79
N ASN A 127 9.67 -12.32 4.60
CA ASN A 127 10.27 -12.91 3.42
C ASN A 127 10.85 -11.83 2.49
N HIS A 128 11.92 -12.14 1.78
CA HIS A 128 12.47 -11.25 0.76
C HIS A 128 11.41 -10.97 -0.31
N TRP A 129 11.20 -9.70 -0.61
CA TRP A 129 10.30 -9.26 -1.66
C TRP A 129 11.10 -8.76 -2.87
N VAL A 130 11.96 -7.78 -2.69
CA VAL A 130 12.79 -7.21 -3.76
C VAL A 130 14.00 -6.46 -3.20
N THR A 131 15.12 -6.50 -3.90
CA THR A 131 16.23 -5.55 -3.66
C THR A 131 15.92 -4.23 -4.38
N VAL A 132 15.76 -3.18 -3.59
CA VAL A 132 15.54 -1.82 -4.07
C VAL A 132 16.89 -1.20 -4.42
N ASP A 133 16.98 -0.62 -5.62
CA ASP A 133 18.10 0.22 -6.03
C ASP A 133 17.58 1.58 -6.51
N THR A 134 18.15 2.66 -5.99
CA THR A 134 17.59 4.02 -6.10
C THR A 134 18.39 4.92 -7.03
N CYS A 135 18.77 4.38 -8.18
CA CYS A 135 19.48 5.14 -9.21
C CYS A 135 18.53 6.09 -9.97
N GLY A 136 19.04 7.23 -10.44
CA GLY A 136 18.33 8.09 -11.40
C GLY A 136 17.22 8.98 -10.81
N GLY A 137 17.03 9.01 -9.49
CA GLY A 137 16.29 10.07 -8.78
C GLY A 137 14.77 10.12 -9.00
N LYS A 138 14.18 9.28 -9.86
CA LYS A 138 12.74 9.27 -10.11
C LYS A 138 11.98 8.56 -8.99
N PRO A 139 10.74 8.99 -8.67
CA PRO A 139 9.89 8.23 -7.76
C PRO A 139 9.51 6.89 -8.37
N PHE A 140 9.40 5.86 -7.54
CA PHE A 140 8.96 4.52 -7.92
C PHE A 140 8.21 3.84 -6.78
N ASP A 141 7.51 2.76 -7.09
CA ASP A 141 6.73 2.01 -6.13
C ASP A 141 6.89 0.49 -6.32
N HIS A 142 6.70 -0.25 -5.23
CA HIS A 142 6.55 -1.71 -5.26
C HIS A 142 5.17 -2.11 -4.73
N GLN A 143 4.56 -3.10 -5.39
CA GLN A 143 3.19 -3.53 -5.10
C GLN A 143 3.10 -5.03 -4.86
N VAL A 144 2.36 -5.42 -3.82
CA VAL A 144 2.05 -6.81 -3.51
C VAL A 144 0.56 -6.96 -3.27
N ILE A 145 -0.03 -8.00 -3.85
CA ILE A 145 -1.37 -8.44 -3.49
C ILE A 145 -1.25 -9.63 -2.56
N TYR A 146 -2.01 -9.60 -1.47
CA TYR A 146 -1.96 -10.61 -0.44
C TYR A 146 -3.36 -10.92 0.07
N HIS A 147 -3.67 -12.20 0.21
CA HIS A 147 -4.84 -12.64 0.97
C HIS A 147 -4.50 -12.60 2.45
N THR A 148 -5.18 -11.75 3.22
CA THR A 148 -4.84 -11.50 4.63
C THR A 148 -5.10 -12.73 5.49
N LYS A 149 -4.03 -13.38 5.95
CA LYS A 149 -4.08 -14.55 6.86
C LYS A 149 -3.83 -14.21 8.33
N PHE A 150 -3.21 -13.06 8.58
CA PHE A 150 -2.82 -12.59 9.89
C PHE A 150 -3.45 -11.22 10.14
N ASP A 151 -3.58 -10.83 11.40
CA ASP A 151 -4.25 -9.58 11.77
C ASP A 151 -3.46 -8.35 11.31
N ALA A 152 -2.16 -8.49 11.08
CA ALA A 152 -1.28 -7.45 10.57
C ALA A 152 -0.35 -7.99 9.46
N ILE A 153 0.06 -7.09 8.57
CA ILE A 153 1.15 -7.28 7.61
C ILE A 153 2.40 -6.55 8.07
N SER A 154 3.57 -7.09 7.74
CA SER A 154 4.85 -6.42 7.97
C SER A 154 5.58 -6.06 6.69
N VAL A 155 6.16 -4.87 6.68
CA VAL A 155 7.02 -4.36 5.59
C VAL A 155 8.33 -3.93 6.20
N CYS A 156 9.41 -4.64 5.91
CA CYS A 156 10.71 -4.34 6.48
C CYS A 156 11.68 -3.78 5.45
N LEU A 157 12.44 -2.79 5.88
CA LEU A 157 13.61 -2.26 5.17
C LEU A 157 14.84 -2.88 5.81
N ALA A 158 15.52 -3.76 5.07
CA ALA A 158 16.72 -4.45 5.53
C ALA A 158 17.96 -3.86 4.83
N GLN A 159 18.90 -3.36 5.63
CA GLN A 159 20.09 -2.69 5.14
C GLN A 159 21.04 -3.70 4.50
N THR A 160 21.50 -3.42 3.28
CA THR A 160 22.55 -4.20 2.60
C THR A 160 23.89 -3.44 2.56
N ASP A 161 23.88 -2.13 2.78
CA ASP A 161 25.07 -1.28 2.82
C ASP A 161 24.97 -0.23 3.96
N PRO A 162 25.92 -0.23 4.92
CA PRO A 162 25.97 0.73 6.03
C PRO A 162 25.98 2.21 5.62
N HIS A 163 26.55 2.53 4.45
CA HIS A 163 26.71 3.92 3.98
C HIS A 163 25.52 4.43 3.17
N ARG A 164 24.59 3.53 2.83
CA ARG A 164 23.46 3.79 1.95
C ARG A 164 22.17 3.35 2.63
N PRO A 165 21.70 4.12 3.64
CA PRO A 165 20.63 3.67 4.51
C PRO A 165 19.31 3.49 3.75
N PRO A 166 18.52 2.44 4.08
CA PRO A 166 17.19 2.25 3.52
C PRO A 166 16.28 3.43 3.83
N PHE A 167 15.33 3.71 2.95
CA PHE A 167 14.29 4.70 3.21
C PHE A 167 12.96 4.28 2.60
N ILE A 168 11.87 4.90 3.06
CA ILE A 168 10.53 4.77 2.49
C ILE A 168 9.77 6.10 2.63
N SER A 169 9.00 6.46 1.61
CA SER A 169 8.28 7.75 1.56
C SER A 169 6.79 7.57 1.90
N ALA A 170 6.16 6.49 1.46
CA ALA A 170 4.76 6.25 1.79
C ALA A 170 4.37 4.77 1.73
N ILE A 171 3.31 4.40 2.46
CA ILE A 171 2.71 3.07 2.41
C ILE A 171 1.19 3.21 2.25
N GLN A 172 0.60 2.42 1.36
CA GLN A 172 -0.85 2.33 1.20
C GLN A 172 -1.28 0.88 1.29
N VAL A 173 -2.37 0.63 2.00
CA VAL A 173 -3.08 -0.64 1.96
C VAL A 173 -4.48 -0.38 1.41
N ILE A 174 -4.89 -1.17 0.44
CA ILE A 174 -6.15 -0.97 -0.28
C ILE A 174 -6.88 -2.31 -0.30
N SER A 175 -8.09 -2.35 0.27
CA SER A 175 -9.00 -3.49 0.13
C SER A 175 -9.38 -3.67 -1.35
N LEU A 176 -9.36 -4.90 -1.83
CA LEU A 176 -9.75 -5.25 -3.20
C LEU A 176 -11.15 -5.85 -3.18
N ASP A 177 -11.93 -5.55 -4.23
CA ASP A 177 -13.31 -6.01 -4.33
C ASP A 177 -13.39 -7.55 -4.33
N ASP A 178 -14.49 -8.07 -3.79
CA ASP A 178 -14.75 -9.50 -3.75
C ASP A 178 -14.64 -10.14 -5.14
N GLY A 179 -13.98 -11.30 -5.20
CA GLY A 179 -13.75 -12.02 -6.44
C GLY A 179 -12.52 -11.56 -7.24
N MET A 180 -12.00 -10.35 -6.99
CA MET A 180 -10.69 -9.95 -7.54
C MET A 180 -9.62 -10.91 -7.04
N TYR A 181 -8.80 -11.43 -7.97
CA TYR A 181 -7.74 -12.38 -7.64
C TYR A 181 -8.24 -13.67 -6.97
N SER A 182 -9.51 -14.05 -7.15
CA SER A 182 -10.05 -15.31 -6.61
C SER A 182 -9.46 -16.57 -7.26
N GLY A 183 -8.98 -16.48 -8.50
CA GLY A 183 -8.39 -17.58 -9.26
C GLY A 183 -6.88 -17.78 -9.06
N VAL A 184 -6.25 -16.99 -8.18
CA VAL A 184 -4.83 -17.16 -7.84
C VAL A 184 -4.68 -17.83 -6.47
N ASP A 185 -3.48 -18.34 -6.21
CA ASP A 185 -3.19 -18.98 -4.94
C ASP A 185 -3.26 -17.98 -3.78
N ARG A 186 -4.11 -18.28 -2.79
CA ARG A 186 -4.25 -17.49 -1.56
C ARG A 186 -3.09 -17.70 -0.59
N ASN A 187 -2.25 -18.69 -0.84
CA ASN A 187 -1.16 -19.02 0.06
C ASN A 187 0.08 -18.17 -0.11
N HIS A 188 0.27 -17.61 -1.30
CA HIS A 188 1.46 -16.87 -1.66
C HIS A 188 1.09 -15.43 -2.04
N PRO A 189 1.93 -14.44 -1.67
CA PRO A 189 1.78 -13.09 -2.16
C PRO A 189 2.03 -13.02 -3.67
N LEU A 190 1.33 -12.12 -4.34
CA LEU A 190 1.56 -11.78 -5.73
C LEU A 190 2.37 -10.49 -5.80
N PHE A 191 3.64 -10.59 -6.20
CA PHE A 191 4.50 -9.43 -6.36
C PHE A 191 4.35 -8.86 -7.77
N THR A 192 4.08 -7.56 -7.87
CA THR A 192 3.87 -6.89 -9.16
C THR A 192 5.19 -6.79 -9.91
N LEU A 193 5.23 -7.33 -11.13
CA LEU A 193 6.35 -7.11 -12.05
C LEU A 193 6.13 -5.89 -12.92
N ARG A 194 4.93 -5.78 -13.48
CA ARG A 194 4.59 -4.72 -14.43
C ARG A 194 3.09 -4.46 -14.44
N ARG A 195 2.70 -3.19 -14.38
CA ARG A 195 1.36 -2.73 -14.76
C ARG A 195 1.46 -1.98 -16.07
N ARG A 196 0.56 -2.26 -17.01
CA ARG A 196 0.47 -1.53 -18.28
C ARG A 196 -0.98 -1.20 -18.58
N ASN A 197 -1.24 0.08 -18.84
CA ASN A 197 -2.51 0.54 -19.37
C ASN A 197 -2.45 0.46 -20.90
N TYR A 198 -3.10 -0.54 -21.49
CA TYR A 198 -3.19 -0.64 -22.94
C TYR A 198 -4.33 0.26 -23.43
N GLY A 199 -4.04 1.15 -24.38
CA GLY A 199 -5.04 2.07 -24.95
C GLY A 199 -5.26 3.38 -24.20
N GLY A 200 -4.38 3.73 -23.26
CA GLY A 200 -4.39 5.04 -22.59
C GLY A 200 -3.00 5.60 -22.36
N ASP A 201 -2.89 6.93 -22.32
CA ASP A 201 -1.60 7.63 -22.25
C ASP A 201 -1.09 7.86 -20.81
N LYS A 202 -1.90 7.52 -19.80
CA LYS A 202 -1.60 7.76 -18.39
C LYS A 202 -1.75 6.51 -17.54
N ASN A 203 -0.92 6.42 -16.50
CA ASN A 203 -1.09 5.45 -15.43
C ASN A 203 -2.31 5.84 -14.59
N VAL A 204 -3.23 4.90 -14.37
CA VAL A 204 -4.43 5.12 -13.56
C VAL A 204 -4.05 4.97 -12.07
N ARG A 205 -4.22 6.04 -11.29
CA ARG A 205 -4.09 6.02 -9.82
C ARG A 205 -5.42 5.67 -9.17
N TYR A 206 -5.34 5.00 -8.02
CA TYR A 206 -6.52 4.65 -7.22
C TYR A 206 -7.08 5.91 -6.55
N ALA A 207 -8.23 6.41 -7.00
CA ALA A 207 -9.12 7.23 -6.17
C ALA A 207 -10.26 6.33 -5.64
N LYS A 208 -10.92 6.70 -4.53
CA LYS A 208 -12.11 5.98 -4.00
C LYS A 208 -13.17 5.67 -5.08
N GLN A 209 -13.23 6.47 -6.13
CA GLN A 209 -14.17 6.32 -7.26
C GLN A 209 -13.71 5.36 -8.36
N SER A 210 -12.52 4.76 -8.23
CA SER A 210 -11.84 4.02 -9.31
C SER A 210 -11.70 2.51 -9.11
N GLN A 211 -12.38 1.92 -8.11
CA GLN A 211 -12.39 0.46 -7.88
C GLN A 211 -12.72 -0.35 -9.16
N ARG A 212 -13.55 0.19 -10.06
CA ARG A 212 -13.87 -0.41 -11.37
C ARG A 212 -12.70 -0.48 -12.37
N TYR A 213 -11.62 0.29 -12.21
CA TYR A 213 -10.57 0.43 -13.23
C TYR A 213 -9.42 -0.58 -13.12
N LEU A 214 -9.35 -1.38 -12.05
CA LEU A 214 -8.44 -2.54 -12.06
C LEU A 214 -8.83 -3.58 -13.13
N SER A 215 -10.08 -3.56 -13.60
CA SER A 215 -10.56 -4.41 -14.69
C SER A 215 -9.82 -4.14 -16.01
N ASN A 216 -9.45 -2.88 -16.30
CA ASN A 216 -8.92 -2.49 -17.61
C ASN A 216 -7.38 -2.40 -17.68
N SER A 217 -6.67 -2.59 -16.57
CA SER A 217 -5.20 -2.62 -16.53
C SER A 217 -4.71 -4.03 -16.27
N PHE A 218 -3.99 -4.61 -17.23
CA PHE A 218 -3.31 -5.87 -17.00
C PHE A 218 -2.13 -5.64 -16.04
N ILE A 219 -2.15 -6.38 -14.94
CA ILE A 219 -1.07 -6.40 -13.97
C ILE A 219 -0.45 -7.78 -14.04
N TYR A 220 0.80 -7.81 -14.48
CA TYR A 220 1.59 -9.03 -14.47
C TYR A 220 2.17 -9.18 -13.08
N PHE A 221 1.80 -10.26 -12.42
CA PHE A 221 2.34 -10.67 -11.14
C PHE A 221 3.30 -11.85 -11.33
N LEU A 222 4.33 -11.91 -10.49
CA LEU A 222 5.07 -13.13 -10.25
C LEU A 222 4.50 -13.78 -8.98
N GLN A 223 4.05 -15.02 -9.10
CA GLN A 223 3.83 -15.87 -7.94
C GLN A 223 5.19 -16.50 -7.61
N ILE A 224 5.82 -16.09 -6.51
CA ILE A 224 7.01 -16.77 -6.01
C ILE A 224 6.52 -17.89 -5.11
N VAL A 225 6.65 -19.12 -5.60
CA VAL A 225 6.48 -20.34 -4.81
C VAL A 225 7.84 -20.56 -4.14
N SER A 226 7.96 -20.18 -2.86
CA SER A 226 9.14 -20.47 -2.04
C SER A 226 8.83 -21.61 -1.08
#